data_AF-A0A022RYY4-F1
#
_entry.id   AF-A0A022RYY4-F1
#
_cell.length_a   1.000
_cell.length_b   1.000
_cell.length_c   1.000
_cell.angle_alpha   90.00
_cell.angle_beta   90.00
_cell.angle_gamma   90.00
#
_symmetry.space_group_name_H-M   'P 1'
#
loop_
_entity.id
_entity.type
_entity.pdbx_description
1 polymer ?
#
loop_
_entity_poly.entity_id
_entity_poly.type
_entity_poly.pdbx_seq_one_letter_code
_entity_poly.pdbx_strand_id
1 'polypeptide(L)'
;MAHESAGHASDIYHMFRQNIAHPLTHARPALSLPRGPRSILRVSRVTQVERVRCGLIKKLELALDRFEGMKVAVDERFKEIRSLKTEAKKSLKPILKEADFFQESLEELMKEFEEMVNKYNEFQQDKKQKLEVKERELIVMRMELLEEIKLKDEKLAERLEEIESREIAAQNSFFDGLNEADLIRESLDKGFKEFEIMEKDFNAFREEKLQSLESKEQQLRIMRIELLDEVQFREEKLTERLKEIHYWESVAHNSLTARLSEADLIQDSLEKRRELLKEVELRDQKAIEQQKLAQHLLKCLEKMVDKKVTEMDAQEPPLDKKMRELEVAGDKLRLIKEELSLDVNFREEKFDKQEIGAKEIECNSIKDCVQEEVDGLESKAKELKEPEKEIKLKEDAEKGVTVELVDPRCEVHDRIIVELFMHNTEKDLEFLSDEVFKVLLRSSDPAKLILEAVVVFCAPPYMKDGDIEIHIQERGIVLLDQLTNMSLDIPRCVREAAILVANAWTSKMRTSAENALNVLGFLHFLAAYKISYCFDKDEIFGFLKSVAEHKQTPGLFRVLGLTENIPGFIQTLINEK
;
A
#
# COMPACT_ATOMS: atom_id res chain seq x y z
N MET A 1 -32.00 40.65 86.52
CA MET A 1 -31.81 40.36 87.96
C MET A 1 -31.27 41.63 88.60
N ALA A 2 -32.09 42.29 89.42
CA ALA A 2 -31.67 43.39 90.26
C ALA A 2 -32.37 43.17 91.61
N HIS A 3 -31.59 43.14 92.69
CA HIS A 3 -32.14 43.23 94.04
C HIS A 3 -31.20 44.06 94.90
N GLU A 4 -31.82 44.86 95.75
CA GLU A 4 -31.16 45.84 96.60
C GLU A 4 -30.17 45.21 97.58
N SER A 5 -29.06 45.90 97.85
CA SER A 5 -28.42 45.86 99.17
C SER A 5 -27.45 47.03 99.34
N ALA A 6 -27.76 47.94 100.26
CA ALA A 6 -26.78 48.76 101.01
C ALA A 6 -27.52 49.56 102.09
N GLY A 7 -27.61 49.01 103.30
CA GLY A 7 -27.89 49.80 104.51
C GLY A 7 -26.60 50.17 105.26
N HIS A 8 -26.75 50.93 106.34
CA HIS A 8 -25.74 51.55 107.24
C HIS A 8 -25.29 52.97 106.83
N ALA A 9 -25.07 53.91 107.77
CA ALA A 9 -25.46 54.01 109.19
C ALA A 9 -25.14 55.43 109.74
N SER A 10 -25.59 55.69 110.98
CA SER A 10 -25.04 56.66 111.95
C SER A 10 -25.45 58.14 111.85
N ASP A 11 -26.49 58.47 112.61
CA ASP A 11 -26.41 59.35 113.79
C ASP A 11 -25.36 60.46 113.85
N ILE A 12 -25.80 61.68 114.21
CA ILE A 12 -25.13 62.56 115.18
C ILE A 12 -26.15 63.47 115.91
N TYR A 13 -26.17 63.37 117.24
CA TYR A 13 -26.58 64.35 118.25
C TYR A 13 -27.89 65.17 118.12
N HIS A 14 -28.82 64.87 119.03
CA HIS A 14 -29.59 65.93 119.70
C HIS A 14 -29.67 65.66 121.22
N MET A 15 -29.13 66.57 122.03
CA MET A 15 -29.24 66.56 123.50
C MET A 15 -29.49 67.99 124.00
N PHE A 16 -30.49 68.17 124.88
CA PHE A 16 -30.71 69.34 125.76
C PHE A 16 -31.01 70.71 125.05
N ARG A 17 -31.87 71.60 125.56
CA ARG A 17 -32.79 71.58 126.72
C ARG A 17 -33.90 72.66 126.56
N GLN A 18 -35.13 72.30 126.95
CA GLN A 18 -36.21 73.10 127.59
C GLN A 18 -36.29 74.64 127.45
N ASN A 19 -37.50 75.15 127.16
CA ASN A 19 -38.20 76.11 128.05
C ASN A 19 -39.73 76.07 127.81
N ILE A 20 -40.52 75.62 128.78
CA ILE A 20 -41.30 76.41 129.78
C ILE A 20 -42.55 77.10 129.20
N ALA A 21 -43.71 76.69 129.74
CA ALA A 21 -44.93 77.50 129.79
C ALA A 21 -45.47 77.51 131.25
N HIS A 22 -45.71 78.71 131.77
CA HIS A 22 -46.49 79.04 132.98
C HIS A 22 -48.01 79.03 132.64
N PRO A 23 -49.01 79.36 133.53
CA PRO A 23 -48.99 80.03 134.85
C PRO A 23 -49.72 79.27 136.00
N LEU A 24 -49.40 79.43 137.29
CA LEU A 24 -49.81 80.48 138.25
C LEU A 24 -51.33 80.73 138.44
N THR A 25 -51.86 80.42 139.63
CA THR A 25 -52.94 81.17 140.31
C THR A 25 -52.84 81.07 141.85
N HIS A 26 -52.87 82.23 142.53
CA HIS A 26 -53.25 82.54 143.93
C HIS A 26 -52.63 81.73 145.10
N ALA A 27 -51.85 82.34 146.03
CA ALA A 27 -52.26 83.27 147.12
C ALA A 27 -53.16 82.60 148.19
N ARG A 28 -52.92 82.68 149.52
CA ARG A 28 -52.17 83.62 150.38
C ARG A 28 -51.68 82.92 151.67
N PRO A 29 -50.73 83.49 152.46
CA PRO A 29 -50.21 82.89 153.69
C PRO A 29 -50.81 83.47 154.99
N ALA A 30 -50.66 82.75 156.10
CA ALA A 30 -50.73 83.30 157.46
C ALA A 30 -49.81 82.52 158.43
N LEU A 31 -49.08 83.24 159.29
CA LEU A 31 -48.17 82.72 160.32
C LEU A 31 -48.51 83.38 161.67
N SER A 32 -48.61 82.58 162.75
CA SER A 32 -48.50 83.02 164.16
C SER A 32 -48.37 81.78 165.07
N LEU A 33 -47.21 81.42 165.62
CA LEU A 33 -46.51 81.97 166.82
C LEU A 33 -47.30 81.85 168.16
N PRO A 34 -46.63 81.72 169.34
CA PRO A 34 -46.99 80.65 170.30
C PRO A 34 -47.20 81.04 171.80
N ARG A 35 -47.43 80.01 172.66
CA ARG A 35 -47.31 79.91 174.14
C ARG A 35 -48.51 80.34 175.03
N GLY A 36 -48.74 79.60 176.14
CA GLY A 36 -49.75 79.85 177.19
C GLY A 36 -49.28 80.81 178.32
N PRO A 37 -49.85 80.84 179.55
CA PRO A 37 -50.58 79.79 180.28
C PRO A 37 -51.87 80.25 181.06
N ARG A 38 -52.19 79.58 182.18
CA ARG A 38 -53.47 79.46 182.96
C ARG A 38 -54.21 80.74 183.47
N SER A 39 -55.54 80.58 183.59
CA SER A 39 -56.51 81.04 184.64
C SER A 39 -57.00 82.51 184.81
N ILE A 40 -58.34 82.67 184.66
CA ILE A 40 -59.33 83.45 185.47
C ILE A 40 -59.41 85.01 185.40
N LEU A 41 -60.57 85.50 184.91
CA LEU A 41 -61.32 86.78 185.13
C LEU A 41 -60.79 88.23 184.79
N ARG A 42 -61.50 88.86 183.83
CA ARG A 42 -62.00 90.28 183.66
C ARG A 42 -61.08 91.54 183.56
N VAL A 43 -61.36 92.34 182.50
CA VAL A 43 -61.34 93.85 182.36
C VAL A 43 -59.97 94.54 182.08
N SER A 44 -59.76 95.55 181.19
CA SER A 44 -60.56 96.20 180.09
C SER A 44 -59.67 96.96 179.05
N ARG A 45 -60.17 97.92 178.22
CA ARG A 45 -59.66 98.24 176.85
C ARG A 45 -60.09 99.63 176.25
N VAL A 46 -59.15 100.49 175.78
CA VAL A 46 -59.41 101.68 174.86
C VAL A 46 -58.29 101.95 173.80
N THR A 47 -57.00 101.76 174.11
CA THR A 47 -55.84 102.33 173.35
C THR A 47 -55.43 101.65 172.02
N GLN A 48 -56.35 100.99 171.30
CA GLN A 48 -55.98 100.03 170.25
C GLN A 48 -56.13 100.51 168.78
N VAL A 49 -56.87 101.60 168.52
CA VAL A 49 -57.36 101.93 167.17
C VAL A 49 -56.31 102.58 166.25
N GLU A 50 -55.56 103.57 166.73
CA GLU A 50 -54.66 104.38 165.87
C GLU A 50 -53.47 103.58 165.32
N ARG A 51 -53.00 102.58 166.10
CA ARG A 51 -51.85 101.73 165.74
C ARG A 51 -52.10 100.89 164.48
N VAL A 52 -53.36 100.56 164.19
CA VAL A 52 -53.75 99.76 163.01
C VAL A 52 -53.68 100.59 161.72
N ARG A 53 -54.08 101.87 161.76
CA ARG A 53 -54.13 102.75 160.58
C ARG A 53 -52.74 102.99 159.97
N CYS A 54 -51.75 103.35 160.79
CA CYS A 54 -50.36 103.52 160.33
C CYS A 54 -49.72 102.23 159.81
N GLY A 55 -50.11 101.06 160.34
CA GLY A 55 -49.62 99.77 159.87
C GLY A 55 -50.16 99.33 158.50
N LEU A 56 -51.28 99.92 158.05
CA LEU A 56 -51.90 99.62 156.77
C LEU A 56 -51.33 100.51 155.65
N ILE A 57 -51.13 101.80 155.92
CA ILE A 57 -50.53 102.76 154.97
C ILE A 57 -49.13 102.30 154.54
N LYS A 58 -48.24 102.00 155.50
CA LYS A 58 -46.88 101.49 155.22
C LYS A 58 -46.84 100.19 154.41
N LYS A 59 -47.89 99.36 154.49
CA LYS A 59 -48.00 98.13 153.67
C LYS A 59 -48.45 98.41 152.24
N LEU A 60 -49.23 99.47 152.02
CA LEU A 60 -49.64 99.90 150.68
C LEU A 60 -48.50 100.64 149.97
N GLU A 61 -47.76 101.49 150.68
CA GLU A 61 -46.53 102.13 150.17
C GLU A 61 -45.50 101.07 149.72
N LEU A 62 -45.15 100.12 150.61
CA LEU A 62 -44.27 98.99 150.26
C LEU A 62 -44.80 98.08 149.14
N ALA A 63 -46.11 98.08 148.87
CA ALA A 63 -46.70 97.33 147.75
C ALA A 63 -46.62 98.11 146.44
N LEU A 64 -46.78 99.44 146.48
CA LEU A 64 -46.58 100.34 145.35
C LEU A 64 -45.12 100.35 144.90
N ASP A 65 -44.17 100.49 145.83
CA ASP A 65 -42.73 100.45 145.52
C ASP A 65 -42.33 99.13 144.86
N ARG A 66 -42.89 98.00 145.34
CA ARG A 66 -42.71 96.68 144.72
C ARG A 66 -43.35 96.57 143.33
N PHE A 67 -44.50 97.21 143.12
CA PHE A 67 -45.20 97.19 141.84
C PHE A 67 -44.46 98.04 140.80
N GLU A 68 -44.00 99.23 141.17
CA GLU A 68 -43.20 100.09 140.29
C GLU A 68 -41.83 99.45 140.00
N GLY A 69 -41.19 98.82 140.98
CA GLY A 69 -39.99 98.01 140.76
C GLY A 69 -40.22 96.82 139.81
N MET A 70 -41.37 96.14 139.90
CA MET A 70 -41.76 95.10 138.93
C MET A 70 -42.00 95.67 137.53
N LYS A 71 -42.67 96.81 137.42
CA LYS A 71 -42.94 97.50 136.15
C LYS A 71 -41.65 97.91 135.45
N VAL A 72 -40.70 98.51 136.17
CA VAL A 72 -39.36 98.84 135.66
C VAL A 72 -38.64 97.57 135.19
N ALA A 73 -38.61 96.50 136.00
CA ALA A 73 -37.99 95.23 135.62
C ALA A 73 -38.65 94.58 134.38
N VAL A 74 -39.96 94.72 134.21
CA VAL A 74 -40.69 94.25 133.02
C VAL A 74 -40.38 95.11 131.80
N ASP A 75 -40.32 96.44 131.93
CA ASP A 75 -39.94 97.34 130.84
C ASP A 75 -38.48 97.11 130.38
N GLU A 76 -37.58 96.82 131.33
CA GLU A 76 -36.19 96.46 131.09
C GLU A 76 -36.09 95.12 130.35
N ARG A 77 -36.80 94.07 130.81
CA ARG A 77 -36.96 92.80 130.09
C ARG A 77 -37.50 92.99 128.67
N PHE A 78 -38.48 93.88 128.47
CA PHE A 78 -38.97 94.20 127.13
C PHE A 78 -37.95 94.97 126.27
N LYS A 79 -37.08 95.80 126.86
CA LYS A 79 -35.94 96.41 126.14
C LYS A 79 -34.92 95.33 125.74
N GLU A 80 -34.56 94.41 126.64
CA GLU A 80 -33.68 93.27 126.35
C GLU A 80 -34.25 92.41 125.21
N ILE A 81 -35.52 92.00 125.28
CA ILE A 81 -36.20 91.21 124.23
C ILE A 81 -36.20 91.95 122.89
N ARG A 82 -36.40 93.27 122.88
CA ARG A 82 -36.30 94.08 121.65
C ARG A 82 -34.86 94.11 121.12
N SER A 83 -33.86 94.28 121.99
CA SER A 83 -32.44 94.26 121.63
C SER A 83 -32.06 92.92 121.00
N LEU A 84 -32.32 91.81 121.71
CA LEU A 84 -32.09 90.45 121.24
C LEU A 84 -32.82 90.16 119.92
N LYS A 85 -34.05 90.65 119.74
CA LYS A 85 -34.79 90.53 118.46
C LYS A 85 -34.12 91.31 117.33
N THR A 86 -33.53 92.48 117.59
CA THR A 86 -32.76 93.22 116.57
C THR A 86 -31.41 92.59 116.28
N GLU A 87 -30.76 92.00 117.27
CA GLU A 87 -29.48 91.31 117.15
C GLU A 87 -29.64 89.99 116.38
N ALA A 88 -30.64 89.17 116.74
CA ALA A 88 -31.03 87.97 115.99
C ALA A 88 -31.41 88.31 114.54
N LYS A 89 -32.08 89.43 114.27
CA LYS A 89 -32.33 89.89 112.90
C LYS A 89 -31.06 90.30 112.15
N LYS A 90 -30.04 90.84 112.84
CA LYS A 90 -28.75 91.18 112.23
C LYS A 90 -27.93 89.92 111.92
N SER A 91 -27.94 88.91 112.79
CA SER A 91 -27.21 87.65 112.58
C SER A 91 -27.89 86.70 111.58
N LEU A 92 -29.23 86.67 111.53
CA LEU A 92 -29.96 85.81 110.56
C LEU A 92 -29.91 86.34 109.12
N LYS A 93 -29.78 87.65 108.93
CA LYS A 93 -29.77 88.28 107.59
C LYS A 93 -28.63 87.84 106.65
N PRO A 94 -27.35 87.71 107.09
CA PRO A 94 -26.32 87.14 106.24
C PRO A 94 -26.55 85.65 105.95
N ILE A 95 -27.01 84.87 106.94
CA ILE A 95 -27.29 83.43 106.80
C ILE A 95 -28.39 83.19 105.74
N LEU A 96 -29.45 84.01 105.74
CA LEU A 96 -30.48 83.95 104.71
C LEU A 96 -29.92 84.23 103.31
N LYS A 97 -29.12 85.30 103.15
CA LYS A 97 -28.47 85.61 101.86
C LYS A 97 -27.52 84.52 101.37
N GLU A 98 -26.82 83.87 102.30
CA GLU A 98 -25.91 82.76 102.00
C GLU A 98 -26.71 81.52 101.56
N ALA A 99 -27.84 81.24 102.21
CA ALA A 99 -28.77 80.19 101.78
C ALA A 99 -29.41 80.50 100.40
N ASP A 100 -29.84 81.74 100.16
CA ASP A 100 -30.36 82.19 98.86
C ASP A 100 -29.29 81.98 97.75
N PHE A 101 -28.04 82.37 98.00
CA PHE A 101 -26.92 82.18 97.07
C PHE A 101 -26.58 80.70 96.83
N PHE A 102 -26.64 79.85 97.85
CA PHE A 102 -26.46 78.40 97.69
C PHE A 102 -27.62 77.78 96.89
N GLN A 103 -28.84 78.29 97.04
CA GLN A 103 -29.98 77.84 96.22
C GLN A 103 -29.78 78.22 94.74
N GLU A 104 -29.46 79.48 94.44
CA GLU A 104 -29.17 79.94 93.06
C GLU A 104 -28.04 79.11 92.43
N SER A 105 -26.96 78.86 93.18
CA SER A 105 -25.82 78.04 92.72
C SER A 105 -26.20 76.56 92.46
N LEU A 106 -27.10 75.99 93.27
CA LEU A 106 -27.61 74.63 93.07
C LEU A 106 -28.56 74.54 91.87
N GLU A 107 -29.41 75.54 91.65
CA GLU A 107 -30.31 75.62 90.50
C GLU A 107 -29.51 75.74 89.18
N GLU A 108 -28.43 76.54 89.15
CA GLU A 108 -27.55 76.64 87.99
C GLU A 108 -26.80 75.33 87.71
N LEU A 109 -26.26 74.67 88.75
CA LEU A 109 -25.62 73.36 88.63
C LEU A 109 -26.60 72.26 88.18
N MET A 110 -27.85 72.28 88.66
CA MET A 110 -28.90 71.37 88.20
C MET A 110 -29.21 71.57 86.72
N LYS A 111 -29.25 72.82 86.25
CA LYS A 111 -29.46 73.15 84.84
C LYS A 111 -28.29 72.70 83.96
N GLU A 112 -27.05 72.89 84.38
CA GLU A 112 -25.86 72.35 83.68
C GLU A 112 -25.92 70.81 83.58
N PHE A 113 -26.33 70.14 84.66
CA PHE A 113 -26.50 68.69 84.68
C PHE A 113 -27.62 68.23 83.73
N GLU A 114 -28.76 68.93 83.71
CA GLU A 114 -29.89 68.64 82.82
C GLU A 114 -29.51 68.85 81.34
N GLU A 115 -28.77 69.92 81.02
CA GLU A 115 -28.19 70.11 79.68
C GLU A 115 -27.22 68.99 79.28
N MET A 116 -26.40 68.52 80.21
CA MET A 116 -25.45 67.42 79.96
C MET A 116 -26.17 66.09 79.73
N VAL A 117 -27.22 65.80 80.52
CA VAL A 117 -28.10 64.64 80.31
C VAL A 117 -28.81 64.71 78.96
N ASN A 118 -29.31 65.88 78.57
CA ASN A 118 -29.95 66.07 77.26
C ASN A 118 -28.97 65.84 76.10
N LYS A 119 -27.77 66.43 76.14
CA LYS A 119 -26.70 66.21 75.15
C LYS A 119 -26.29 64.73 75.08
N TYR A 120 -26.24 64.03 76.22
CA TYR A 120 -25.95 62.59 76.26
C TYR A 120 -27.07 61.75 75.64
N ASN A 121 -28.33 62.07 75.92
CA ASN A 121 -29.49 61.39 75.35
C ASN A 121 -29.58 61.61 73.82
N GLU A 122 -29.33 62.82 73.34
CA GLU A 122 -29.22 63.14 71.90
C GLU A 122 -28.10 62.34 71.24
N PHE A 123 -26.92 62.26 71.84
CA PHE A 123 -25.80 61.46 71.34
C PHE A 123 -26.16 59.96 71.26
N GLN A 124 -26.81 59.41 72.28
CA GLN A 124 -27.26 58.01 72.27
C GLN A 124 -28.30 57.76 71.17
N GLN A 125 -29.24 58.68 70.97
CA GLN A 125 -30.27 58.58 69.93
C GLN A 125 -29.68 58.69 68.52
N ASP A 126 -28.73 59.60 68.27
CA ASP A 126 -27.97 59.71 67.02
C ASP A 126 -27.20 58.41 66.71
N LYS A 127 -26.49 57.87 67.72
CA LYS A 127 -25.77 56.59 67.60
C LYS A 127 -26.71 55.43 67.28
N LYS A 128 -27.87 55.37 67.93
CA LYS A 128 -28.89 54.35 67.68
C LYS A 128 -29.41 54.45 66.25
N GLN A 129 -29.82 55.64 65.80
CA GLN A 129 -30.31 55.86 64.43
C GLN A 129 -29.26 55.50 63.37
N LYS A 130 -27.99 55.88 63.57
CA LYS A 130 -26.89 55.50 62.67
C LYS A 130 -26.63 53.99 62.62
N LEU A 131 -26.86 53.28 63.72
CA LEU A 131 -26.75 51.82 63.76
C LEU A 131 -27.94 51.16 63.05
N GLU A 132 -29.17 51.63 63.28
CA GLU A 132 -30.38 51.14 62.58
C GLU A 132 -30.29 51.35 61.07
N VAL A 133 -29.73 52.46 60.59
CA VAL A 133 -29.52 52.70 59.15
C VAL A 133 -28.55 51.68 58.56
N LYS A 134 -27.39 51.48 59.21
CA LYS A 134 -26.39 50.48 58.79
C LYS A 134 -26.92 49.05 58.82
N GLU A 135 -27.77 48.72 59.79
CA GLU A 135 -28.42 47.41 59.86
C GLU A 135 -29.37 47.20 58.67
N ARG A 136 -30.15 48.22 58.29
CA ARG A 136 -31.01 48.17 57.09
C ARG A 136 -30.18 48.06 55.79
N GLU A 137 -29.10 48.82 55.65
CA GLU A 137 -28.18 48.73 54.51
C GLU A 137 -27.60 47.31 54.39
N LEU A 138 -27.19 46.70 55.50
CA LEU A 138 -26.64 45.34 55.54
C LEU A 138 -27.69 44.28 55.21
N ILE A 139 -28.95 44.47 55.64
CA ILE A 139 -30.08 43.61 55.25
C ILE A 139 -30.31 43.68 53.73
N VAL A 140 -30.32 44.87 53.13
CA VAL A 140 -30.51 45.04 51.67
C VAL A 140 -29.38 44.37 50.89
N MET A 141 -28.11 44.65 51.22
CA MET A 141 -26.97 43.99 50.57
C MET A 141 -27.02 42.46 50.70
N ARG A 142 -27.49 41.93 51.84
CA ARG A 142 -27.65 40.48 52.04
C ARG A 142 -28.76 39.90 51.18
N MET A 143 -29.87 40.63 50.96
CA MET A 143 -30.94 40.20 50.06
C MET A 143 -30.48 40.21 48.60
N GLU A 144 -29.80 41.26 48.15
CA GLU A 144 -29.23 41.36 46.79
C GLU A 144 -28.24 40.21 46.50
N LEU A 145 -27.33 39.93 47.44
CA LEU A 145 -26.38 38.82 47.33
C LEU A 145 -27.09 37.45 47.26
N LEU A 146 -28.15 37.25 48.06
CA LEU A 146 -28.94 36.01 48.03
C LEU A 146 -29.67 35.83 46.70
N GLU A 147 -30.18 36.92 46.11
CA GLU A 147 -30.85 36.87 44.81
C GLU A 147 -29.85 36.57 43.68
N GLU A 148 -28.64 37.15 43.74
CA GLU A 148 -27.56 36.84 42.79
C GLU A 148 -27.09 35.39 42.89
N ILE A 149 -26.99 34.84 44.11
CA ILE A 149 -26.64 33.42 44.34
C ILE A 149 -27.72 32.51 43.75
N LYS A 150 -29.01 32.71 44.07
CA LYS A 150 -30.11 31.91 43.50
C LYS A 150 -30.09 31.91 41.98
N LEU A 151 -29.93 33.08 41.35
CA LEU A 151 -29.89 33.21 39.89
C LEU A 151 -28.68 32.49 39.27
N LYS A 152 -27.56 32.38 39.99
CA LYS A 152 -26.39 31.59 39.57
C LYS A 152 -26.64 30.10 39.74
N ASP A 153 -27.25 29.68 40.84
CA ASP A 153 -27.59 28.28 41.12
C ASP A 153 -28.60 27.74 40.10
N GLU A 154 -29.63 28.53 39.76
CA GLU A 154 -30.63 28.20 38.75
C GLU A 154 -30.00 28.04 37.35
N LYS A 155 -29.13 28.97 36.94
CA LYS A 155 -28.36 28.88 35.68
C LYS A 155 -27.35 27.73 35.67
N LEU A 156 -26.85 27.31 36.83
CA LEU A 156 -26.00 26.13 36.95
C LEU A 156 -26.82 24.85 36.81
N ALA A 157 -28.02 24.79 37.37
CA ALA A 157 -28.95 23.67 37.20
C ALA A 157 -29.35 23.49 35.72
N GLU A 158 -29.79 24.56 35.05
CA GLU A 158 -30.10 24.54 33.60
C GLU A 158 -28.93 23.99 32.77
N ARG A 159 -27.70 24.41 33.08
CA ARG A 159 -26.49 23.93 32.39
C ARG A 159 -26.14 22.48 32.69
N LEU A 160 -26.43 21.99 33.90
CA LEU A 160 -26.23 20.58 34.24
C LEU A 160 -27.21 19.69 33.48
N GLU A 161 -28.49 20.06 33.41
CA GLU A 161 -29.49 19.35 32.59
C GLU A 161 -29.14 19.36 31.10
N GLU A 162 -28.62 20.48 30.57
CA GLU A 162 -28.13 20.55 29.19
C GLU A 162 -26.93 19.63 28.94
N ILE A 163 -25.97 19.59 29.87
CA ILE A 163 -24.78 18.73 29.77
C ILE A 163 -25.19 17.24 29.85
N GLU A 164 -26.05 16.86 30.79
CA GLU A 164 -26.55 15.50 30.94
C GLU A 164 -27.32 15.05 29.68
N SER A 165 -28.19 15.92 29.14
CA SER A 165 -28.90 15.66 27.88
C SER A 165 -27.95 15.45 26.69
N ARG A 166 -26.88 16.25 26.59
CA ARG A 166 -25.85 16.12 25.55
C ARG A 166 -25.00 14.86 25.75
N GLU A 167 -24.70 14.48 26.99
CA GLU A 167 -23.96 13.26 27.31
C GLU A 167 -24.76 12.01 26.92
N ILE A 168 -26.04 11.95 27.29
CA ILE A 168 -26.95 10.85 26.89
C ILE A 168 -27.04 10.75 25.36
N ALA A 169 -27.18 11.88 24.65
CA ALA A 169 -27.22 11.90 23.19
C ALA A 169 -25.90 11.41 22.57
N ALA A 170 -24.74 11.78 23.13
CA ALA A 170 -23.44 11.32 22.68
C ALA A 170 -23.22 9.82 22.95
N GLN A 171 -23.64 9.32 24.12
CA GLN A 171 -23.58 7.89 24.46
C GLN A 171 -24.45 7.04 23.53
N ASN A 172 -25.67 7.49 23.22
CA ASN A 172 -26.55 6.81 22.26
C ASN A 172 -25.94 6.77 20.86
N SER A 173 -25.47 7.91 20.35
CA SER A 173 -24.81 8.00 19.04
C SER A 173 -23.55 7.12 18.94
N PHE A 174 -22.78 7.02 20.03
CA PHE A 174 -21.63 6.12 20.12
C PHE A 174 -22.04 4.64 20.08
N PHE A 175 -23.12 4.27 20.78
CA PHE A 175 -23.65 2.91 20.76
C PHE A 175 -24.23 2.53 19.38
N ASP A 176 -24.95 3.44 18.72
CA ASP A 176 -25.42 3.24 17.36
C ASP A 176 -24.26 3.01 16.37
N GLY A 177 -23.19 3.80 16.48
CA GLY A 177 -21.96 3.62 15.70
C GLY A 177 -21.22 2.31 15.97
N LEU A 178 -21.25 1.80 17.21
CA LEU A 178 -20.73 0.46 17.53
C LEU A 178 -21.56 -0.64 16.87
N ASN A 179 -22.90 -0.54 16.92
CA ASN A 179 -23.79 -1.51 16.28
C ASN A 179 -23.61 -1.54 14.75
N GLU A 180 -23.45 -0.38 14.11
CA GLU A 180 -23.16 -0.29 12.68
C GLU A 180 -21.79 -0.92 12.34
N ALA A 181 -20.76 -0.66 13.15
CA ALA A 181 -19.44 -1.27 12.99
C ALA A 181 -19.45 -2.80 13.19
N ASP A 182 -20.28 -3.32 14.10
CA ASP A 182 -20.49 -4.76 14.31
C ASP A 182 -21.22 -5.40 13.11
N LEU A 183 -22.27 -4.77 12.58
CA LEU A 183 -22.97 -5.23 11.37
C LEU A 183 -22.04 -5.25 10.13
N ILE A 184 -21.19 -4.23 9.97
CA ILE A 184 -20.18 -4.20 8.91
C ILE A 184 -19.18 -5.36 9.08
N ARG A 185 -18.76 -5.64 10.33
CA ARG A 185 -17.83 -6.76 10.63
C ARG A 185 -18.45 -8.11 10.30
N GLU A 186 -19.71 -8.35 10.65
CA GLU A 186 -20.43 -9.58 10.32
C GLU A 186 -20.59 -9.76 8.80
N SER A 187 -20.90 -8.67 8.08
CA SER A 187 -21.00 -8.68 6.61
C SER A 187 -19.66 -9.01 5.95
N LEU A 188 -18.56 -8.44 6.44
CA LEU A 188 -17.21 -8.72 5.95
C LEU A 188 -16.78 -10.18 6.24
N ASP A 189 -17.02 -10.69 7.44
CA ASP A 189 -16.72 -12.08 7.81
C ASP A 189 -17.50 -13.09 6.96
N LYS A 190 -18.77 -12.79 6.64
CA LYS A 190 -19.55 -13.56 5.66
C LYS A 190 -18.94 -13.51 4.25
N GLY A 191 -18.54 -12.32 3.78
CA GLY A 191 -17.88 -12.15 2.49
C GLY A 191 -16.54 -12.89 2.38
N PHE A 192 -15.72 -12.90 3.44
CA PHE A 192 -14.48 -13.67 3.49
C PHE A 192 -14.73 -15.18 3.43
N LYS A 193 -15.76 -15.69 4.13
CA LYS A 193 -16.13 -17.12 4.06
C LYS A 193 -16.62 -17.52 2.66
N GLU A 194 -17.40 -16.67 2.00
CA GLU A 194 -17.83 -16.88 0.61
C GLU A 194 -16.63 -16.89 -0.35
N PHE A 195 -15.66 -15.98 -0.16
CA PHE A 195 -14.43 -15.95 -0.94
C PHE A 195 -13.53 -17.18 -0.70
N GLU A 196 -13.37 -17.63 0.55
CA GLU A 196 -12.58 -18.82 0.90
C GLU A 196 -13.16 -20.11 0.28
N ILE A 197 -14.49 -20.21 0.17
CA ILE A 197 -15.16 -21.30 -0.55
C ILE A 197 -14.89 -21.19 -2.05
N MET A 198 -15.04 -20.00 -2.64
CA MET A 198 -14.78 -19.77 -4.07
C MET A 198 -13.32 -20.07 -4.45
N GLU A 199 -12.36 -19.71 -3.60
CA GLU A 199 -10.93 -20.02 -3.79
C GLU A 199 -10.68 -21.54 -3.76
N LYS A 200 -11.32 -22.27 -2.83
CA LYS A 200 -11.23 -23.74 -2.78
C LYS A 200 -11.80 -24.40 -4.02
N ASP A 201 -12.97 -23.95 -4.48
CA ASP A 201 -13.62 -24.47 -5.69
C ASP A 201 -12.78 -24.17 -6.96
N PHE A 202 -12.22 -22.96 -7.07
CA PHE A 202 -11.34 -22.58 -8.18
C PHE A 202 -10.04 -23.41 -8.20
N ASN A 203 -9.42 -23.60 -7.03
CA ASN A 203 -8.22 -24.42 -6.91
C ASN A 203 -8.53 -25.90 -7.23
N ALA A 204 -9.65 -26.46 -6.76
CA ALA A 204 -10.08 -27.81 -7.10
C ALA A 204 -10.32 -27.99 -8.61
N PHE A 205 -10.96 -27.03 -9.28
CA PHE A 205 -11.13 -27.03 -10.74
C PHE A 205 -9.79 -27.00 -11.48
N ARG A 206 -8.84 -26.17 -11.00
CA ARG A 206 -7.49 -26.08 -11.58
C ARG A 206 -6.71 -27.39 -11.40
N GLU A 207 -6.80 -28.01 -10.24
CA GLU A 207 -6.20 -29.32 -9.91
C GLU A 207 -6.75 -30.41 -10.84
N GLU A 208 -8.08 -30.52 -10.99
CA GLU A 208 -8.75 -31.47 -11.89
C GLU A 208 -8.29 -31.28 -13.35
N LYS A 209 -8.20 -30.03 -13.81
CA LYS A 209 -7.73 -29.72 -15.18
C LYS A 209 -6.26 -30.07 -15.38
N LEU A 210 -5.41 -29.86 -14.38
CA LEU A 210 -4.00 -30.25 -14.43
C LEU A 210 -3.86 -31.77 -14.51
N GLN A 211 -4.53 -32.52 -13.65
CA GLN A 211 -4.53 -34.00 -13.66
C GLN A 211 -5.08 -34.57 -14.97
N SER A 212 -6.13 -33.96 -15.54
CA SER A 212 -6.68 -34.35 -16.85
C SER A 212 -5.69 -34.14 -18.00
N LEU A 213 -4.92 -33.05 -17.96
CA LEU A 213 -3.87 -32.78 -18.95
C LEU A 213 -2.68 -33.72 -18.78
N GLU A 214 -2.23 -33.95 -17.54
CA GLU A 214 -1.14 -34.89 -17.24
C GLU A 214 -1.47 -36.31 -17.71
N SER A 215 -2.69 -36.80 -17.44
CA SER A 215 -3.14 -38.10 -17.93
C SER A 215 -3.12 -38.21 -19.46
N LYS A 216 -3.54 -37.16 -20.18
CA LYS A 216 -3.45 -37.09 -21.65
C LYS A 216 -2.01 -37.04 -22.15
N GLU A 217 -1.13 -36.31 -21.46
CA GLU A 217 0.29 -36.27 -21.80
C GLU A 217 0.94 -37.64 -21.62
N GLN A 218 0.64 -38.34 -20.52
CA GLN A 218 1.10 -39.71 -20.28
C GLN A 218 0.60 -40.68 -21.37
N GLN A 219 -0.66 -40.59 -21.78
CA GLN A 219 -1.21 -41.38 -22.90
C GLN A 219 -0.47 -41.09 -24.22
N LEU A 220 -0.21 -39.81 -24.54
CA LEU A 220 0.55 -39.42 -25.74
C LEU A 220 2.02 -39.88 -25.68
N ARG A 221 2.64 -39.87 -24.49
CA ARG A 221 4.00 -40.41 -24.28
C ARG A 221 4.05 -41.91 -24.56
N ILE A 222 3.08 -42.68 -24.07
CA ILE A 222 2.97 -44.13 -24.33
C ILE A 222 2.77 -44.39 -25.82
N MET A 223 1.78 -43.74 -26.45
CA MET A 223 1.50 -43.87 -27.88
C MET A 223 2.72 -43.52 -28.75
N ARG A 224 3.50 -42.51 -28.35
CA ARG A 224 4.75 -42.14 -29.04
C ARG A 224 5.81 -43.24 -28.96
N ILE A 225 5.93 -43.93 -27.82
CA ILE A 225 6.87 -45.05 -27.65
C ILE A 225 6.42 -46.23 -28.53
N GLU A 226 5.15 -46.62 -28.47
CA GLU A 226 4.60 -47.71 -29.31
C GLU A 226 4.78 -47.45 -30.82
N LEU A 227 4.58 -46.20 -31.27
CA LEU A 227 4.83 -45.81 -32.66
C LEU A 227 6.32 -45.84 -33.04
N LEU A 228 7.22 -45.51 -32.13
CA LEU A 228 8.66 -45.58 -32.36
C LEU A 228 9.12 -47.05 -32.46
N ASP A 229 8.64 -47.92 -31.58
CA ASP A 229 8.95 -49.36 -31.59
C ASP A 229 8.44 -50.03 -32.89
N GLU A 230 7.23 -49.71 -33.36
CA GLU A 230 6.69 -50.20 -34.64
C GLU A 230 7.48 -49.67 -35.85
N VAL A 231 7.96 -48.42 -35.81
CA VAL A 231 8.84 -47.89 -36.87
C VAL A 231 10.19 -48.61 -36.87
N GLN A 232 10.83 -48.78 -35.70
CA GLN A 232 12.09 -49.50 -35.59
C GLN A 232 11.97 -50.95 -36.08
N PHE A 233 10.92 -51.67 -35.67
CA PHE A 233 10.65 -53.02 -36.16
C PHE A 233 10.47 -53.10 -37.68
N ARG A 234 9.82 -52.10 -38.29
CA ARG A 234 9.69 -52.00 -39.76
C ARG A 234 11.03 -51.70 -40.44
N GLU A 235 11.83 -50.81 -39.86
CA GLU A 235 13.17 -50.50 -40.36
C GLU A 235 14.08 -51.73 -40.30
N GLU A 236 14.14 -52.43 -39.16
CA GLU A 236 14.88 -53.69 -39.02
C GLU A 236 14.48 -54.71 -40.11
N LYS A 237 13.17 -54.93 -40.28
CA LYS A 237 12.63 -55.83 -41.31
C LYS A 237 12.97 -55.41 -42.75
N LEU A 238 13.06 -54.11 -43.02
CA LEU A 238 13.53 -53.59 -44.31
C LEU A 238 15.04 -53.78 -44.48
N THR A 239 15.84 -53.55 -43.43
CA THR A 239 17.30 -53.79 -43.50
C THR A 239 17.63 -55.26 -43.75
N GLU A 240 16.88 -56.20 -43.18
CA GLU A 240 17.12 -57.63 -43.43
C GLU A 240 16.79 -58.02 -44.88
N ARG A 241 15.67 -57.51 -45.42
CA ARG A 241 15.34 -57.68 -46.85
C ARG A 241 16.39 -57.06 -47.78
N LEU A 242 16.97 -55.93 -47.40
CA LEU A 242 18.07 -55.33 -48.17
C LEU A 242 19.33 -56.20 -48.16
N LYS A 243 19.65 -56.88 -47.03
CA LYS A 243 20.73 -57.88 -46.99
C LYS A 243 20.43 -59.09 -47.88
N GLU A 244 19.20 -59.60 -47.87
CA GLU A 244 18.76 -60.69 -48.76
C GLU A 244 18.92 -60.31 -50.24
N ILE A 245 18.44 -59.12 -50.63
CA ILE A 245 18.58 -58.60 -51.99
C ILE A 245 20.07 -58.49 -52.37
N HIS A 246 20.89 -57.84 -51.54
CA HIS A 246 22.33 -57.68 -51.80
C HIS A 246 23.07 -59.03 -51.89
N TYR A 247 22.64 -60.04 -51.12
CA TYR A 247 23.16 -61.41 -51.25
C TYR A 247 22.82 -62.00 -52.63
N TRP A 248 21.56 -61.91 -53.07
CA TRP A 248 21.14 -62.41 -54.39
C TRP A 248 21.76 -61.64 -55.55
N GLU A 249 21.92 -60.32 -55.42
CA GLU A 249 22.66 -59.49 -56.39
C GLU A 249 24.11 -59.94 -56.51
N SER A 250 24.79 -60.22 -55.40
CA SER A 250 26.15 -60.78 -55.39
C SER A 250 26.22 -62.17 -56.05
N VAL A 251 25.28 -63.07 -55.74
CA VAL A 251 25.19 -64.40 -56.37
C VAL A 251 24.97 -64.29 -57.88
N ALA A 252 24.04 -63.43 -58.31
CA ALA A 252 23.75 -63.19 -59.72
C ALA A 252 24.94 -62.55 -60.45
N HIS A 253 25.60 -61.57 -59.84
CA HIS A 253 26.81 -60.93 -60.36
C HIS A 253 27.94 -61.96 -60.54
N ASN A 254 28.23 -62.78 -59.53
CA ASN A 254 29.26 -63.81 -59.60
C ASN A 254 28.96 -64.85 -60.70
N SER A 255 27.69 -65.26 -60.85
CA SER A 255 27.26 -66.19 -61.90
C SER A 255 27.40 -65.58 -63.30
N LEU A 256 27.02 -64.32 -63.49
CA LEU A 256 27.17 -63.62 -64.76
C LEU A 256 28.65 -63.42 -65.11
N THR A 257 29.50 -63.03 -64.15
CA THR A 257 30.95 -62.88 -64.32
C THR A 257 31.62 -64.20 -64.69
N ALA A 258 31.20 -65.32 -64.10
CA ALA A 258 31.68 -66.64 -64.49
C ALA A 258 31.28 -66.99 -65.94
N ARG A 259 30.01 -66.75 -66.32
CA ARG A 259 29.53 -66.99 -67.70
C ARG A 259 30.17 -66.06 -68.74
N LEU A 260 30.52 -64.83 -68.37
CA LEU A 260 31.31 -63.93 -69.21
C LEU A 260 32.73 -64.49 -69.41
N SER A 261 33.36 -64.97 -68.34
CA SER A 261 34.69 -65.61 -68.42
C SER A 261 34.69 -66.88 -69.29
N GLU A 262 33.63 -67.69 -69.22
CA GLU A 262 33.41 -68.82 -70.14
C GLU A 262 33.21 -68.37 -71.58
N ALA A 263 32.44 -67.29 -71.81
CA ALA A 263 32.23 -66.73 -73.14
C ALA A 263 33.53 -66.17 -73.74
N ASP A 264 34.37 -65.52 -72.95
CA ASP A 264 35.70 -65.05 -73.36
C ASP A 264 36.61 -66.23 -73.77
N LEU A 265 36.64 -67.32 -72.99
CA LEU A 265 37.38 -68.54 -73.34
C LEU A 265 36.86 -69.21 -74.63
N ILE A 266 35.54 -69.18 -74.85
CA ILE A 266 34.94 -69.67 -76.10
C ILE A 266 35.31 -68.75 -77.27
N GLN A 267 35.28 -67.43 -77.07
CA GLN A 267 35.66 -66.44 -78.08
C GLN A 267 37.13 -66.59 -78.50
N ASP A 268 38.05 -66.73 -77.54
CA ASP A 268 39.47 -67.04 -77.78
C ASP A 268 39.67 -68.34 -78.57
N SER A 269 38.87 -69.36 -78.27
CA SER A 269 38.90 -70.66 -78.97
C SER A 269 38.38 -70.55 -80.41
N LEU A 270 37.30 -69.79 -80.62
CA LEU A 270 36.75 -69.50 -81.94
C LEU A 270 37.71 -68.66 -82.79
N GLU A 271 38.38 -67.67 -82.21
CA GLU A 271 39.33 -66.83 -82.93
C GLU A 271 40.56 -67.65 -83.37
N LYS A 272 41.10 -68.52 -82.51
CA LYS A 272 42.13 -69.51 -82.88
C LYS A 272 41.67 -70.45 -84.01
N ARG A 273 40.41 -70.92 -83.99
CA ARG A 273 39.86 -71.74 -85.08
C ARG A 273 39.68 -70.94 -86.37
N ARG A 274 39.30 -69.65 -86.30
CA ARG A 274 39.20 -68.73 -87.45
C ARG A 274 40.58 -68.52 -88.08
N GLU A 275 41.62 -68.41 -87.27
CA GLU A 275 43.00 -68.23 -87.72
C GLU A 275 43.54 -69.50 -88.40
N LEU A 276 43.30 -70.68 -87.81
CA LEU A 276 43.58 -71.97 -88.46
C LEU A 276 42.78 -72.17 -89.77
N LEU A 277 41.53 -71.68 -89.85
CA LEU A 277 40.75 -71.75 -91.09
C LEU A 277 41.40 -70.92 -92.21
N LYS A 278 41.85 -69.69 -91.91
CA LYS A 278 42.60 -68.86 -92.87
C LYS A 278 43.89 -69.55 -93.34
N GLU A 279 44.58 -70.29 -92.47
CA GLU A 279 45.74 -71.09 -92.90
C GLU A 279 45.35 -72.21 -93.87
N VAL A 280 44.23 -72.91 -93.63
CA VAL A 280 43.73 -73.97 -94.52
C VAL A 280 43.30 -73.38 -95.87
N GLU A 281 42.52 -72.29 -95.87
CA GLU A 281 42.14 -71.56 -97.09
C GLU A 281 43.38 -71.13 -97.91
N LEU A 282 44.44 -70.66 -97.25
CA LEU A 282 45.70 -70.31 -97.91
C LEU A 282 46.45 -71.53 -98.47
N ARG A 283 46.37 -72.70 -97.80
CA ARG A 283 46.95 -73.96 -98.31
C ARG A 283 46.15 -74.48 -99.51
N ASP A 284 44.83 -74.43 -99.46
CA ASP A 284 43.94 -74.84 -100.55
C ASP A 284 44.11 -73.92 -101.77
N GLN A 285 44.21 -72.60 -101.56
CA GLN A 285 44.53 -71.65 -102.63
C GLN A 285 45.89 -71.94 -103.27
N LYS A 286 46.92 -72.25 -102.47
CA LYS A 286 48.24 -72.70 -102.97
C LYS A 286 48.15 -74.04 -103.72
N ALA A 287 47.33 -74.98 -103.25
CA ALA A 287 47.11 -76.25 -103.93
C ALA A 287 46.41 -76.07 -105.28
N ILE A 288 45.41 -75.18 -105.36
CA ILE A 288 44.74 -74.77 -106.60
C ILE A 288 45.73 -74.11 -107.57
N GLU A 289 46.63 -73.25 -107.09
CA GLU A 289 47.69 -72.64 -107.92
C GLU A 289 48.71 -73.67 -108.40
N GLN A 290 49.15 -74.60 -107.55
CA GLN A 290 50.00 -75.72 -107.94
C GLN A 290 49.30 -76.64 -108.95
N GLN A 291 48.00 -76.89 -108.80
CA GLN A 291 47.20 -77.67 -109.75
C GLN A 291 47.07 -76.95 -111.10
N LYS A 292 46.85 -75.63 -111.12
CA LYS A 292 46.88 -74.80 -112.34
C LYS A 292 48.25 -74.83 -113.01
N LEU A 293 49.35 -74.79 -112.24
CA LEU A 293 50.71 -74.91 -112.77
C LEU A 293 50.96 -76.30 -113.36
N ALA A 294 50.51 -77.37 -112.68
CA ALA A 294 50.60 -78.74 -113.18
C ALA A 294 49.79 -78.94 -114.47
N GLN A 295 48.57 -78.39 -114.55
CA GLN A 295 47.78 -78.36 -115.78
C GLN A 295 48.47 -77.58 -116.91
N HIS A 296 49.11 -76.45 -116.60
CA HIS A 296 49.88 -75.69 -117.60
C HIS A 296 51.11 -76.48 -118.10
N LEU A 297 51.82 -77.17 -117.21
CA LEU A 297 52.93 -78.06 -117.59
C LEU A 297 52.45 -79.24 -118.45
N LEU A 298 51.31 -79.84 -118.12
CA LEU A 298 50.67 -80.88 -118.94
C LEU A 298 50.35 -80.36 -120.35
N LYS A 299 49.79 -79.15 -120.44
CA LYS A 299 49.46 -78.48 -121.70
C LYS A 299 50.69 -78.07 -122.52
N CYS A 300 51.83 -77.83 -121.87
CA CYS A 300 53.12 -77.65 -122.53
C CYS A 300 53.70 -78.98 -123.04
N LEU A 301 53.48 -80.09 -122.35
CA LEU A 301 53.84 -81.43 -122.81
C LEU A 301 52.97 -81.85 -124.01
N GLU A 302 51.65 -81.65 -123.95
CA GLU A 302 50.73 -81.85 -125.10
C GLU A 302 51.25 -81.10 -126.35
N LYS A 303 51.57 -79.81 -126.22
CA LYS A 303 52.12 -79.02 -127.33
C LYS A 303 53.47 -79.51 -127.85
N MET A 304 54.29 -80.18 -127.04
CA MET A 304 55.54 -80.81 -127.53
C MET A 304 55.26 -82.13 -128.24
N VAL A 305 54.27 -82.90 -127.80
CA VAL A 305 53.79 -84.11 -128.48
C VAL A 305 53.16 -83.75 -129.82
N ASP A 306 52.28 -82.75 -129.88
CA ASP A 306 51.68 -82.25 -131.13
C ASP A 306 52.75 -81.80 -132.13
N LYS A 307 53.78 -81.09 -131.65
CA LYS A 307 54.91 -80.68 -132.51
C LYS A 307 55.68 -81.86 -133.08
N LYS A 308 55.82 -82.94 -132.30
CA LYS A 308 56.44 -84.21 -132.72
C LYS A 308 55.59 -84.99 -133.73
N VAL A 309 54.26 -84.95 -133.59
CA VAL A 309 53.31 -85.55 -134.55
C VAL A 309 53.35 -84.76 -135.87
N THR A 310 53.30 -83.43 -135.83
CA THR A 310 53.34 -82.60 -137.05
C THR A 310 54.67 -82.65 -137.83
N GLU A 311 55.76 -83.14 -137.23
CA GLU A 311 57.02 -83.42 -137.93
C GLU A 311 56.99 -84.76 -138.70
N MET A 312 56.06 -85.67 -138.40
CA MET A 312 56.00 -87.00 -139.02
C MET A 312 55.06 -87.08 -140.24
N ASP A 313 54.03 -86.24 -140.33
CA ASP A 313 52.96 -86.35 -141.35
C ASP A 313 53.28 -85.68 -142.71
N ALA A 314 54.52 -85.27 -142.97
CA ALA A 314 54.88 -84.43 -144.11
C ALA A 314 55.90 -85.06 -145.10
N GLN A 315 55.79 -86.35 -145.43
CA GLN A 315 56.47 -86.90 -146.63
C GLN A 315 55.84 -88.15 -147.30
N GLU A 316 54.64 -87.99 -147.86
CA GLU A 316 54.18 -88.65 -149.11
C GLU A 316 53.14 -87.71 -149.76
N PRO A 317 52.94 -87.69 -151.10
CA PRO A 317 52.49 -88.83 -151.93
C PRO A 317 53.13 -88.76 -153.37
N PRO A 318 52.59 -89.31 -154.49
CA PRO A 318 51.38 -90.14 -154.66
C PRO A 318 51.51 -91.34 -155.63
N LEU A 319 50.43 -92.14 -155.73
CA LEU A 319 49.66 -92.18 -156.99
C LEU A 319 48.23 -92.73 -156.80
N ASP A 320 47.39 -91.88 -156.22
CA ASP A 320 45.93 -92.02 -156.32
C ASP A 320 45.47 -91.69 -157.76
N LYS A 321 45.54 -92.67 -158.66
CA LYS A 321 45.05 -92.53 -160.05
C LYS A 321 44.64 -93.85 -160.71
N LYS A 322 43.77 -94.63 -160.06
CA LYS A 322 42.90 -95.62 -160.75
C LYS A 322 41.72 -96.17 -159.93
N MET A 323 41.18 -95.38 -159.00
CA MET A 323 39.90 -95.75 -158.37
C MET A 323 38.72 -95.30 -159.24
N ARG A 324 38.07 -96.29 -159.89
CA ARG A 324 36.80 -96.19 -160.65
C ARG A 324 36.83 -95.57 -162.05
N GLU A 325 37.56 -96.22 -162.96
CA GLU A 325 37.01 -96.60 -164.26
C GLU A 325 37.11 -98.12 -164.41
N LEU A 326 36.22 -98.74 -165.20
CA LEU A 326 36.06 -100.20 -165.41
C LEU A 326 35.37 -100.98 -164.29
N GLU A 327 34.13 -100.58 -164.01
CA GLU A 327 33.06 -101.54 -163.72
C GLU A 327 32.37 -101.89 -165.06
N VAL A 328 31.93 -103.14 -165.23
CA VAL A 328 31.54 -103.81 -166.50
C VAL A 328 32.72 -104.21 -167.40
N ALA A 329 32.98 -105.50 -167.68
CA ALA A 329 32.51 -106.73 -167.05
C ALA A 329 33.42 -107.89 -167.49
N GLY A 330 33.43 -108.98 -166.71
CA GLY A 330 33.84 -110.30 -167.20
C GLY A 330 35.05 -110.89 -166.48
N ASP A 331 34.76 -111.95 -165.74
CA ASP A 331 35.24 -113.29 -166.09
C ASP A 331 36.68 -113.44 -166.63
N LYS A 332 37.53 -114.28 -166.04
CA LYS A 332 37.25 -115.32 -165.05
C LYS A 332 38.55 -115.91 -164.49
N LEU A 333 38.49 -116.32 -163.22
CA LEU A 333 39.38 -117.32 -162.58
C LEU A 333 40.83 -116.85 -162.36
N ARG A 334 41.54 -117.28 -161.31
CA ARG A 334 41.47 -118.56 -160.57
C ARG A 334 41.77 -118.26 -159.09
N LEU A 335 40.90 -118.66 -158.15
CA LEU A 335 41.00 -119.92 -157.38
C LEU A 335 42.36 -120.13 -156.69
N ILE A 336 42.30 -120.30 -155.35
CA ILE A 336 43.24 -121.07 -154.50
C ILE A 336 44.63 -120.39 -154.38
N LYS A 337 45.24 -120.20 -153.21
CA LYS A 337 45.31 -121.00 -151.97
C LYS A 337 45.41 -120.03 -150.77
N GLU A 338 44.71 -120.18 -149.64
CA GLU A 338 45.00 -121.16 -148.58
C GLU A 338 46.48 -121.09 -148.14
N GLU A 339 46.76 -120.53 -146.96
CA GLU A 339 47.36 -121.30 -145.84
C GLU A 339 47.49 -120.43 -144.57
N LEU A 340 46.59 -120.74 -143.62
CA LEU A 340 46.88 -120.97 -142.19
C LEU A 340 47.20 -119.78 -141.26
N SER A 341 46.81 -119.78 -139.97
CA SER A 341 45.98 -120.73 -139.19
C SER A 341 45.27 -120.05 -138.00
N LEU A 342 44.32 -120.79 -137.41
CA LEU A 342 43.73 -120.60 -136.07
C LEU A 342 44.71 -120.93 -134.94
N ASP A 343 44.48 -120.36 -133.74
CA ASP A 343 44.22 -121.07 -132.47
C ASP A 343 43.81 -120.05 -131.35
N VAL A 344 42.73 -120.20 -130.55
CA VAL A 344 42.46 -121.14 -129.41
C VAL A 344 43.22 -120.67 -128.13
N ASN A 345 42.64 -120.49 -126.91
CA ASN A 345 41.37 -120.92 -126.31
C ASN A 345 41.01 -120.15 -124.99
N PHE A 346 39.77 -120.33 -124.48
CA PHE A 346 39.26 -120.47 -123.07
C PHE A 346 40.01 -119.83 -121.86
N ARG A 347 39.37 -119.42 -120.75
CA ARG A 347 38.43 -120.22 -119.92
C ARG A 347 37.66 -119.41 -118.85
N GLU A 348 36.58 -119.99 -118.33
CA GLU A 348 35.84 -119.65 -117.11
C GLU A 348 36.69 -119.94 -115.82
N GLU A 349 36.31 -119.74 -114.53
CA GLU A 349 34.99 -119.82 -113.87
C GLU A 349 35.01 -119.31 -112.37
N LYS A 350 33.87 -118.75 -111.91
CA LYS A 350 33.22 -118.68 -110.57
C LYS A 350 33.91 -118.91 -109.17
N PHE A 351 33.35 -118.13 -108.22
CA PHE A 351 32.80 -118.48 -106.87
C PHE A 351 33.60 -118.45 -105.54
N ASP A 352 33.33 -117.38 -104.75
CA ASP A 352 32.51 -117.35 -103.50
C ASP A 352 33.10 -117.37 -102.06
N LYS A 353 32.29 -116.78 -101.15
CA LYS A 353 32.33 -116.73 -99.66
C LYS A 353 33.24 -115.71 -98.95
N GLN A 354 32.87 -115.05 -97.85
CA GLN A 354 31.58 -114.81 -97.12
C GLN A 354 31.85 -113.65 -96.08
N GLU A 355 31.06 -112.57 -95.97
CA GLU A 355 30.03 -112.26 -94.93
C GLU A 355 30.52 -112.43 -93.45
N ILE A 356 30.26 -111.62 -92.40
CA ILE A 356 29.27 -110.58 -91.97
C ILE A 356 30.05 -109.50 -91.15
N GLY A 357 29.68 -108.24 -90.87
CA GLY A 357 28.49 -107.38 -91.08
C GLY A 357 28.51 -106.15 -90.12
N ALA A 358 27.33 -105.63 -89.70
CA ALA A 358 27.08 -104.43 -88.84
C ALA A 358 27.60 -103.08 -89.40
N LYS A 359 26.77 -102.27 -90.09
CA LYS A 359 25.73 -101.34 -89.58
C LYS A 359 26.29 -100.27 -88.60
N GLU A 360 26.00 -98.98 -88.76
CA GLU A 360 24.80 -98.34 -89.32
C GLU A 360 25.14 -97.01 -90.06
N ILE A 361 24.27 -96.56 -90.98
CA ILE A 361 24.56 -95.51 -91.98
C ILE A 361 23.49 -94.40 -91.98
N GLU A 362 23.93 -93.19 -92.36
CA GLU A 362 23.17 -92.00 -92.80
C GLU A 362 22.12 -91.35 -91.89
N CYS A 363 22.51 -90.16 -91.42
CA CYS A 363 21.66 -88.99 -91.57
C CYS A 363 21.50 -88.65 -93.05
N ASN A 364 20.27 -88.57 -93.56
CA ASN A 364 19.82 -87.55 -94.53
C ASN A 364 18.32 -87.70 -94.84
N SER A 365 17.52 -86.70 -94.45
CA SER A 365 16.29 -86.36 -95.19
C SER A 365 15.95 -84.89 -94.96
N ILE A 366 16.48 -84.04 -95.81
CA ILE A 366 16.05 -82.64 -95.93
C ILE A 366 14.75 -82.62 -96.74
N LYS A 367 13.62 -82.29 -96.11
CA LYS A 367 12.59 -81.43 -96.71
C LYS A 367 11.59 -80.94 -95.67
N ASP A 368 11.03 -79.76 -95.95
CA ASP A 368 10.03 -79.02 -95.18
C ASP A 368 10.58 -78.43 -93.85
N CYS A 369 10.70 -77.12 -93.65
CA CYS A 369 10.17 -75.95 -94.39
C CYS A 369 11.26 -74.92 -94.72
N VAL A 370 11.06 -74.18 -95.81
CA VAL A 370 11.89 -73.07 -96.27
C VAL A 370 11.05 -71.79 -96.30
N GLN A 371 11.62 -70.72 -95.73
CA GLN A 371 11.42 -69.30 -96.05
C GLN A 371 10.00 -68.69 -96.12
N GLU A 372 9.75 -67.78 -95.18
CA GLU A 372 9.28 -66.38 -95.38
C GLU A 372 9.51 -65.73 -94.00
N GLU A 373 10.67 -65.15 -93.72
CA GLU A 373 11.07 -63.78 -94.10
C GLU A 373 10.01 -62.72 -93.74
N VAL A 374 10.32 -61.98 -92.66
CA VAL A 374 10.24 -60.51 -92.59
C VAL A 374 9.01 -59.85 -93.22
N ASP A 375 8.04 -59.46 -92.39
CA ASP A 375 7.75 -58.03 -92.13
C ASP A 375 6.62 -57.80 -91.11
N GLY A 376 6.50 -56.55 -90.62
CA GLY A 376 5.20 -56.02 -90.17
C GLY A 376 4.96 -55.87 -88.66
N LEU A 377 5.55 -54.84 -88.06
CA LEU A 377 4.91 -53.77 -87.25
C LEU A 377 3.83 -54.18 -86.20
N GLU A 378 3.77 -53.59 -85.00
CA GLU A 378 3.44 -52.16 -84.84
C GLU A 378 3.79 -51.60 -83.44
N SER A 379 4.06 -50.30 -83.42
CA SER A 379 4.33 -49.46 -82.26
C SER A 379 3.18 -49.37 -81.23
N LYS A 380 3.51 -49.32 -79.93
CA LYS A 380 2.74 -48.53 -78.94
C LYS A 380 3.43 -48.36 -77.59
N ALA A 381 3.37 -47.11 -77.09
CA ALA A 381 3.19 -46.72 -75.68
C ALA A 381 4.22 -47.19 -74.61
N LYS A 382 4.64 -46.37 -73.64
CA LYS A 382 4.26 -44.98 -73.31
C LYS A 382 5.37 -44.37 -72.43
N GLU A 383 5.55 -43.06 -72.59
CA GLU A 383 5.87 -42.06 -71.55
C GLU A 383 6.46 -42.55 -70.21
N LEU A 384 7.69 -42.13 -69.89
CA LEU A 384 8.02 -41.66 -68.53
C LEU A 384 9.30 -40.82 -68.49
N LYS A 385 9.18 -39.66 -67.82
CA LYS A 385 10.19 -38.68 -67.34
C LYS A 385 10.32 -37.36 -68.11
N GLU A 386 9.49 -36.39 -67.68
CA GLU A 386 9.86 -34.97 -67.70
C GLU A 386 10.93 -34.64 -66.64
N PRO A 387 11.64 -33.50 -66.77
CA PRO A 387 12.70 -33.07 -65.86
C PRO A 387 12.22 -32.11 -64.76
N GLU A 388 12.98 -32.04 -63.66
CA GLU A 388 12.90 -30.94 -62.68
C GLU A 388 13.64 -29.70 -63.20
N LYS A 389 13.08 -28.49 -62.99
CA LYS A 389 13.79 -27.30 -62.44
C LYS A 389 12.94 -26.02 -62.34
N GLU A 390 13.47 -25.12 -61.52
CA GLU A 390 13.04 -23.75 -61.20
C GLU A 390 11.79 -23.57 -60.31
N ILE A 391 11.99 -22.87 -59.18
CA ILE A 391 11.42 -21.54 -58.91
C ILE A 391 12.42 -20.76 -58.02
N LYS A 392 12.43 -19.44 -58.15
CA LYS A 392 13.45 -18.52 -57.60
C LYS A 392 12.98 -17.84 -56.31
N LEU A 393 13.93 -17.31 -55.53
CA LEU A 393 13.67 -16.30 -54.49
C LEU A 393 12.96 -15.06 -55.06
N LYS A 394 12.24 -14.33 -54.18
CA LYS A 394 12.43 -12.88 -54.01
C LYS A 394 11.87 -12.35 -52.68
N GLU A 395 12.44 -11.23 -52.25
CA GLU A 395 12.22 -10.52 -50.98
C GLU A 395 11.17 -9.39 -51.11
N ASP A 396 11.15 -8.52 -50.10
CA ASP A 396 10.55 -7.18 -49.99
C ASP A 396 9.20 -7.12 -49.25
N ALA A 397 8.88 -6.13 -48.39
CA ALA A 397 9.60 -5.14 -47.59
C ALA A 397 8.51 -4.30 -46.86
N GLU A 398 8.84 -3.77 -45.68
CA GLU A 398 8.26 -2.63 -44.95
C GLU A 398 6.84 -2.08 -45.25
N LYS A 399 6.08 -1.82 -44.17
CA LYS A 399 5.45 -0.50 -43.93
C LYS A 399 5.04 -0.31 -42.48
N GLY A 400 5.31 0.89 -41.94
CA GLY A 400 4.90 1.30 -40.59
C GLY A 400 3.96 2.51 -40.59
N VAL A 401 3.30 2.67 -39.43
CA VAL A 401 2.81 3.92 -38.80
C VAL A 401 1.98 4.91 -39.63
N THR A 402 0.77 5.22 -39.13
CA THR A 402 0.28 6.60 -39.01
C THR A 402 -0.54 6.76 -37.73
N VAL A 403 -0.27 7.82 -36.97
CA VAL A 403 -1.05 8.28 -35.82
C VAL A 403 -1.92 9.45 -36.31
N GLU A 404 -3.23 9.43 -36.02
CA GLU A 404 -4.10 10.57 -36.31
C GLU A 404 -4.12 11.57 -35.14
N LEU A 405 -4.05 12.87 -35.50
CA LEU A 405 -4.05 14.00 -34.57
C LEU A 405 -5.49 14.46 -34.29
N VAL A 406 -5.83 14.71 -33.01
CA VAL A 406 -7.12 15.30 -32.61
C VAL A 406 -6.94 16.42 -31.56
N ASP A 407 -7.43 17.61 -31.95
CA ASP A 407 -7.88 18.81 -31.20
C ASP A 407 -7.26 19.20 -29.81
N PRO A 408 -6.72 20.43 -29.63
CA PRO A 408 -5.90 20.79 -28.47
C PRO A 408 -6.69 21.31 -27.24
N ARG A 409 -7.71 20.57 -26.80
CA ARG A 409 -8.48 20.88 -25.56
C ARG A 409 -8.91 19.62 -24.79
N CYS A 410 -7.96 18.79 -24.37
CA CYS A 410 -8.30 17.56 -23.65
C CYS A 410 -7.33 17.25 -22.50
N GLU A 411 -7.87 17.09 -21.29
CA GLU A 411 -7.18 16.59 -20.08
C GLU A 411 -6.53 15.21 -20.31
N VAL A 412 -7.05 14.47 -21.30
CA VAL A 412 -6.51 13.18 -21.77
C VAL A 412 -5.08 13.31 -22.31
N HIS A 413 -4.70 14.44 -22.91
CA HIS A 413 -3.37 14.62 -23.51
C HIS A 413 -2.28 14.81 -22.45
N ASP A 414 -2.57 15.56 -21.39
CA ASP A 414 -1.65 15.78 -20.25
C ASP A 414 -1.29 14.46 -19.57
N ARG A 415 -2.30 13.59 -19.33
CA ARG A 415 -2.10 12.26 -18.74
C ARG A 415 -1.22 11.38 -19.63
N ILE A 416 -1.48 11.35 -20.93
CA ILE A 416 -0.70 10.58 -21.91
C ILE A 416 0.76 11.06 -21.96
N ILE A 417 1.04 12.36 -21.87
CA ILE A 417 2.41 12.88 -21.89
C ILE A 417 3.17 12.55 -20.60
N VAL A 418 2.53 12.64 -19.43
CA VAL A 418 3.17 12.21 -18.17
C VAL A 418 3.38 10.69 -18.17
N GLU A 419 2.44 9.91 -18.70
CA GLU A 419 2.57 8.46 -18.86
C GLU A 419 3.72 8.10 -19.85
N LEU A 420 3.88 8.83 -20.95
CA LEU A 420 5.03 8.72 -21.85
C LEU A 420 6.36 9.10 -21.17
N PHE A 421 6.39 10.16 -20.34
CA PHE A 421 7.58 10.54 -19.58
C PHE A 421 8.05 9.43 -18.64
N MET A 422 7.12 8.74 -17.97
CA MET A 422 7.45 7.66 -17.04
C MET A 422 7.99 6.41 -17.76
N HIS A 423 7.56 6.13 -19.00
CA HIS A 423 7.93 4.92 -19.75
C HIS A 423 9.00 5.10 -20.85
N ASN A 424 9.40 6.33 -21.22
CA ASN A 424 10.36 6.54 -22.31
C ASN A 424 11.78 6.06 -21.92
N THR A 425 12.36 5.12 -22.67
CA THR A 425 13.67 4.50 -22.41
C THR A 425 14.88 5.33 -22.86
N GLU A 426 14.67 6.47 -23.53
CA GLU A 426 15.75 7.38 -23.93
C GLU A 426 16.38 8.14 -22.75
N LYS A 427 17.67 8.50 -22.89
CA LYS A 427 18.55 8.90 -21.79
C LYS A 427 18.59 10.41 -21.49
N ASP A 428 17.95 11.23 -22.30
CA ASP A 428 18.03 12.69 -22.21
C ASP A 428 16.99 13.25 -21.22
N LEU A 429 17.21 12.95 -19.95
CA LEU A 429 16.36 13.36 -18.82
C LEU A 429 16.17 14.90 -18.75
N GLU A 430 17.19 15.67 -19.14
CA GLU A 430 17.16 17.13 -19.16
C GLU A 430 16.19 17.68 -20.22
N PHE A 431 16.19 17.12 -21.43
CA PHE A 431 15.29 17.56 -22.51
C PHE A 431 13.83 17.23 -22.16
N LEU A 432 13.57 16.01 -21.69
CA LEU A 432 12.23 15.57 -21.30
C LEU A 432 11.68 16.32 -20.08
N SER A 433 12.52 16.66 -19.09
CA SER A 433 12.11 17.46 -17.93
C SER A 433 11.58 18.84 -18.35
N ASP A 434 12.23 19.46 -19.32
CA ASP A 434 11.90 20.79 -19.82
C ASP A 434 10.59 20.79 -20.63
N GLU A 435 10.26 19.68 -21.27
CA GLU A 435 9.03 19.49 -22.05
C GLU A 435 7.84 19.13 -21.14
N VAL A 436 8.07 18.27 -20.14
CA VAL A 436 7.10 17.97 -19.07
C VAL A 436 6.76 19.21 -18.26
N PHE A 437 7.73 20.07 -17.93
CA PHE A 437 7.46 21.34 -17.26
C PHE A 437 6.51 22.24 -18.07
N LYS A 438 6.72 22.33 -19.39
CA LYS A 438 5.84 23.11 -20.29
C LYS A 438 4.42 22.54 -20.39
N VAL A 439 4.26 21.22 -20.24
CA VAL A 439 2.96 20.54 -20.24
C VAL A 439 2.24 20.75 -18.90
N LEU A 440 2.92 20.54 -17.78
CA LEU A 440 2.39 20.80 -16.44
C LEU A 440 1.95 22.27 -16.27
N LEU A 441 2.70 23.22 -16.82
CA LEU A 441 2.34 24.65 -16.79
C LEU A 441 1.07 24.98 -17.62
N ARG A 442 0.68 24.10 -18.56
CA ARG A 442 -0.54 24.23 -19.38
C ARG A 442 -1.71 23.43 -18.84
N SER A 443 -1.48 22.52 -17.89
CA SER A 443 -2.50 21.69 -17.29
C SER A 443 -3.42 22.50 -16.38
N SER A 444 -4.69 22.11 -16.29
CA SER A 444 -5.69 22.74 -15.42
C SER A 444 -5.45 22.46 -13.93
N ASP A 445 -4.90 21.28 -13.60
CA ASP A 445 -4.55 20.87 -12.24
C ASP A 445 -3.28 19.98 -12.26
N PRO A 446 -2.08 20.59 -12.41
CA PRO A 446 -0.83 19.83 -12.43
C PRO A 446 -0.51 19.12 -11.11
N ALA A 447 -1.05 19.60 -9.98
CA ALA A 447 -0.89 18.94 -8.69
C ALA A 447 -1.66 17.61 -8.67
N LYS A 448 -2.90 17.59 -9.17
CA LYS A 448 -3.68 16.35 -9.33
C LYS A 448 -3.06 15.42 -10.37
N LEU A 449 -2.59 15.94 -11.51
CA LEU A 449 -1.98 15.14 -12.57
C LEU A 449 -0.73 14.39 -12.08
N ILE A 450 0.15 15.08 -11.34
CA ILE A 450 1.34 14.48 -10.73
C ILE A 450 0.95 13.50 -9.62
N LEU A 451 -0.11 13.78 -8.84
CA LEU A 451 -0.59 12.85 -7.82
C LEU A 451 -1.05 11.53 -8.44
N GLU A 452 -1.86 11.59 -9.50
CA GLU A 452 -2.32 10.40 -10.22
C GLU A 452 -1.15 9.60 -10.83
N ALA A 453 -0.16 10.27 -11.43
CA ALA A 453 1.03 9.60 -11.96
C ALA A 453 1.88 8.97 -10.85
N VAL A 454 2.25 9.72 -9.82
CA VAL A 454 3.10 9.24 -8.72
C VAL A 454 2.41 8.10 -7.96
N VAL A 455 1.07 8.10 -7.86
CA VAL A 455 0.30 6.99 -7.27
C VAL A 455 0.38 5.70 -8.09
N VAL A 456 0.41 5.79 -9.42
CA VAL A 456 0.51 4.62 -10.31
C VAL A 456 1.94 4.07 -10.36
N PHE A 457 2.97 4.93 -10.27
CA PHE A 457 4.35 4.56 -10.61
C PHE A 457 5.34 4.51 -9.43
N CYS A 458 5.05 5.17 -8.30
CA CYS A 458 5.99 5.28 -7.18
C CYS A 458 5.35 5.00 -5.81
N ALA A 459 4.08 5.36 -5.61
CA ALA A 459 3.42 5.16 -4.33
C ALA A 459 2.95 3.69 -4.17
N PRO A 460 3.21 3.02 -3.03
CA PRO A 460 3.19 1.56 -3.02
C PRO A 460 1.88 0.79 -2.74
N PRO A 461 0.66 1.36 -2.59
CA PRO A 461 -0.53 0.54 -2.28
C PRO A 461 -0.93 -0.45 -3.38
N TYR A 462 -0.43 -0.26 -4.62
CA TYR A 462 -0.98 -0.87 -5.82
C TYR A 462 -0.04 -1.83 -6.56
N MET A 463 1.17 -2.08 -6.05
CA MET A 463 2.15 -2.99 -6.68
C MET A 463 2.76 -4.00 -5.69
N LYS A 464 2.99 -5.22 -6.21
CA LYS A 464 3.64 -6.32 -5.47
C LYS A 464 5.11 -5.98 -5.19
N ASP A 465 5.64 -6.50 -4.10
CA ASP A 465 7.03 -6.27 -3.71
C ASP A 465 8.01 -6.93 -4.69
N GLY A 466 8.94 -6.13 -5.24
CA GLY A 466 10.05 -6.60 -6.06
C GLY A 466 10.46 -5.63 -7.17
N ASP A 467 9.52 -5.22 -8.02
CA ASP A 467 9.82 -4.76 -9.39
C ASP A 467 9.47 -3.28 -9.68
N ILE A 468 9.78 -2.34 -8.77
CA ILE A 468 9.79 -0.92 -9.17
C ILE A 468 11.16 -0.60 -9.77
N GLU A 469 11.21 -0.44 -11.09
CA GLU A 469 12.44 -0.12 -11.80
C GLU A 469 13.02 1.24 -11.35
N ILE A 470 14.32 1.28 -11.06
CA ILE A 470 15.01 2.45 -10.47
C ILE A 470 14.72 3.75 -11.23
N HIS A 471 14.71 3.69 -12.56
CA HIS A 471 14.49 4.84 -13.43
C HIS A 471 13.07 5.44 -13.30
N ILE A 472 12.07 4.65 -12.89
CA ILE A 472 10.70 5.10 -12.64
C ILE A 472 10.67 5.92 -11.33
N GLN A 473 11.39 5.47 -10.29
CA GLN A 473 11.51 6.21 -9.02
C GLN A 473 12.23 7.55 -9.20
N GLU A 474 13.34 7.55 -9.96
CA GLU A 474 14.09 8.78 -10.30
C GLU A 474 13.21 9.79 -11.07
N ARG A 475 12.41 9.33 -12.04
CA ARG A 475 11.47 10.19 -12.78
C ARG A 475 10.32 10.72 -11.91
N GLY A 476 9.81 9.90 -10.99
CA GLY A 476 8.83 10.33 -9.99
C GLY A 476 9.37 11.43 -9.09
N ILE A 477 10.63 11.32 -8.64
CA ILE A 477 11.33 12.38 -7.88
C ILE A 477 11.44 13.67 -8.71
N VAL A 478 11.79 13.58 -10.00
CA VAL A 478 11.84 14.75 -10.90
C VAL A 478 10.48 15.44 -11.01
N LEU A 479 9.38 14.69 -11.20
CA LEU A 479 8.02 15.27 -11.24
C LEU A 479 7.66 16.02 -9.93
N LEU A 480 7.99 15.42 -8.79
CA LEU A 480 7.73 16.01 -7.47
C LEU A 480 8.59 17.27 -7.23
N ASP A 481 9.84 17.27 -7.70
CA ASP A 481 10.70 18.46 -7.67
C ASP A 481 10.14 19.58 -8.55
N GLN A 482 9.67 19.27 -9.76
CA GLN A 482 9.00 20.25 -10.64
C GLN A 482 7.76 20.87 -9.98
N LEU A 483 6.91 20.07 -9.33
CA LEU A 483 5.74 20.59 -8.58
C LEU A 483 6.17 21.50 -7.41
N THR A 484 7.24 21.12 -6.70
CA THR A 484 7.84 21.93 -5.63
C THR A 484 8.33 23.28 -6.17
N ASN A 485 9.04 23.27 -7.30
CA ASN A 485 9.59 24.46 -7.95
C ASN A 485 8.50 25.40 -8.49
N MET A 486 7.40 24.89 -9.03
CA MET A 486 6.25 25.70 -9.46
C MET A 486 5.56 26.46 -8.31
N SER A 487 5.81 26.07 -7.05
CA SER A 487 5.34 26.77 -5.83
C SER A 487 3.83 26.96 -5.71
N LEU A 488 3.02 26.22 -6.48
CA LEU A 488 1.57 26.37 -6.60
C LEU A 488 0.84 26.27 -5.26
N ASP A 489 -0.33 26.92 -5.15
CA ASP A 489 -1.25 26.60 -4.07
C ASP A 489 -2.05 25.36 -4.43
N ILE A 490 -1.99 24.35 -3.56
CA ILE A 490 -2.49 23.00 -3.85
C ILE A 490 -3.94 22.90 -3.36
N PRO A 491 -4.90 22.59 -4.24
CA PRO A 491 -6.31 22.47 -3.88
C PRO A 491 -6.52 21.52 -2.70
N ARG A 492 -7.46 21.87 -1.82
CA ARG A 492 -7.73 21.11 -0.59
C ARG A 492 -7.97 19.61 -0.85
N CYS A 493 -8.76 19.27 -1.87
CA CYS A 493 -9.06 17.90 -2.25
C CYS A 493 -7.81 17.11 -2.68
N VAL A 494 -6.92 17.72 -3.47
CA VAL A 494 -5.65 17.12 -3.91
C VAL A 494 -4.72 16.90 -2.71
N ARG A 495 -4.68 17.86 -1.77
CA ARG A 495 -3.92 17.75 -0.53
C ARG A 495 -4.42 16.64 0.41
N GLU A 496 -5.74 16.52 0.55
CA GLU A 496 -6.38 15.45 1.34
C GLU A 496 -6.09 14.07 0.71
N ALA A 497 -6.17 13.94 -0.62
CA ALA A 497 -5.76 12.73 -1.32
C ALA A 497 -4.27 12.42 -1.15
N ALA A 498 -3.39 13.42 -1.22
CA ALA A 498 -1.96 13.24 -0.99
C ALA A 498 -1.65 12.75 0.44
N ILE A 499 -2.36 13.21 1.47
CA ILE A 499 -2.22 12.72 2.85
C ILE A 499 -2.56 11.22 2.94
N LEU A 500 -3.63 10.76 2.29
CA LEU A 500 -3.99 9.34 2.24
C LEU A 500 -2.88 8.49 1.58
N VAL A 501 -2.32 8.97 0.47
CA VAL A 501 -1.22 8.31 -0.24
C VAL A 501 0.04 8.25 0.62
N ALA A 502 0.42 9.36 1.28
CA ALA A 502 1.58 9.39 2.16
C ALA A 502 1.43 8.45 3.36
N ASN A 503 0.26 8.40 4.01
CA ASN A 503 0.00 7.48 5.12
C ASN A 503 0.18 6.00 4.70
N ALA A 504 -0.33 5.62 3.53
CA ALA A 504 -0.17 4.27 2.99
C ALA A 504 1.31 3.97 2.63
N TRP A 505 2.04 4.96 2.12
CA TRP A 505 3.48 4.87 1.83
C TRP A 505 4.31 4.64 3.10
N THR A 506 4.09 5.43 4.16
CA THR A 506 4.76 5.28 5.46
C THR A 506 4.49 3.91 6.07
N SER A 507 3.23 3.42 6.00
CA SER A 507 2.87 2.09 6.51
C SER A 507 3.68 0.97 5.86
N LYS A 508 3.95 1.05 4.54
CA LYS A 508 4.74 0.05 3.82
C LYS A 508 6.25 0.17 4.06
N MET A 509 6.78 1.39 4.21
CA MET A 509 8.20 1.57 4.55
C MET A 509 8.55 0.90 5.89
N ARG A 510 7.62 0.88 6.85
CA ARG A 510 7.77 0.20 8.14
C ARG A 510 7.73 -1.35 8.06
N THR A 511 7.32 -1.93 6.93
CA THR A 511 7.15 -3.41 6.78
C THR A 511 8.09 -4.05 5.75
N SER A 512 8.94 -3.28 5.08
CA SER A 512 9.87 -3.75 4.04
C SER A 512 11.28 -3.25 4.32
N ALA A 513 12.29 -3.84 3.67
CA ALA A 513 13.66 -3.33 3.77
C ALA A 513 13.75 -1.94 3.10
N GLU A 514 14.22 -0.94 3.85
CA GLU A 514 14.21 0.46 3.41
C GLU A 514 15.14 0.68 2.20
N ASN A 515 14.55 0.87 1.02
CA ASN A 515 15.27 1.34 -0.18
C ASN A 515 15.44 2.87 -0.09
N ALA A 516 16.68 3.36 -0.10
CA ALA A 516 17.01 4.79 -0.02
C ALA A 516 16.32 5.66 -1.09
N LEU A 517 16.12 5.16 -2.32
CA LEU A 517 15.40 5.90 -3.37
C LEU A 517 13.89 6.00 -3.07
N ASN A 518 13.31 4.98 -2.46
CA ASN A 518 11.91 4.99 -2.03
C ASN A 518 11.68 5.99 -0.88
N VAL A 519 12.61 6.04 0.09
CA VAL A 519 12.57 7.03 1.18
C VAL A 519 12.76 8.45 0.64
N LEU A 520 13.69 8.65 -0.30
CA LEU A 520 13.89 9.93 -0.98
C LEU A 520 12.63 10.38 -1.75
N GLY A 521 11.98 9.47 -2.48
CA GLY A 521 10.71 9.72 -3.17
C GLY A 521 9.60 10.17 -2.23
N PHE A 522 9.46 9.51 -1.08
CA PHE A 522 8.51 9.90 -0.03
C PHE A 522 8.81 11.31 0.53
N LEU A 523 10.08 11.65 0.77
CA LEU A 523 10.47 12.97 1.26
C LEU A 523 10.20 14.08 0.24
N HIS A 524 10.47 13.84 -1.05
CA HIS A 524 10.07 14.75 -2.14
C HIS A 524 8.54 14.87 -2.24
N PHE A 525 7.79 13.80 -1.97
CA PHE A 525 6.32 13.83 -1.97
C PHE A 525 5.76 14.73 -0.86
N LEU A 526 6.24 14.57 0.38
CA LEU A 526 5.85 15.44 1.50
C LEU A 526 6.15 16.93 1.23
N ALA A 527 7.30 17.20 0.61
CA ALA A 527 7.73 18.54 0.22
C ALA A 527 6.83 19.14 -0.87
N ALA A 528 6.58 18.41 -1.96
CA ALA A 528 5.79 18.86 -3.10
C ALA A 528 4.35 19.21 -2.71
N TYR A 529 3.68 18.33 -1.93
CA TYR A 529 2.30 18.56 -1.49
C TYR A 529 2.19 19.50 -0.28
N LYS A 530 3.32 19.92 0.31
CA LYS A 530 3.39 20.78 1.51
C LYS A 530 2.60 20.17 2.68
N ILE A 531 2.79 18.87 2.92
CA ILE A 531 2.04 18.06 3.92
C ILE A 531 2.91 17.49 5.05
N SER A 532 4.18 17.90 5.17
CA SER A 532 5.09 17.42 6.23
C SER A 532 4.56 17.66 7.65
N TYR A 533 3.70 18.67 7.86
CA TYR A 533 3.06 18.97 9.14
C TYR A 533 2.06 17.90 9.62
N CYS A 534 1.64 16.97 8.75
CA CYS A 534 0.77 15.85 9.11
C CYS A 534 1.53 14.65 9.72
N PHE A 535 2.86 14.67 9.69
CA PHE A 535 3.73 13.56 10.07
C PHE A 535 4.62 13.95 11.25
N ASP A 536 5.12 12.95 11.96
CA ASP A 536 6.02 13.16 13.08
C ASP A 536 7.37 13.71 12.60
N LYS A 537 7.89 14.75 13.29
CA LYS A 537 9.11 15.44 12.89
C LYS A 537 10.36 14.60 13.11
N ASP A 538 10.39 13.77 14.14
CA ASP A 538 11.52 12.89 14.44
C ASP A 538 11.54 11.69 13.48
N GLU A 539 10.37 11.19 13.06
CA GLU A 539 10.25 10.20 11.98
C GLU A 539 10.75 10.75 10.63
N ILE A 540 10.31 11.95 10.20
CA ILE A 540 10.84 12.59 8.98
C ILE A 540 12.36 12.83 9.08
N PHE A 541 12.85 13.21 10.27
CA PHE A 541 14.28 13.39 10.52
C PHE A 541 15.07 12.07 10.45
N GLY A 542 14.48 10.96 10.90
CA GLY A 542 15.01 9.61 10.72
C GLY A 542 15.13 9.22 9.25
N PHE A 543 14.09 9.48 8.45
CA PHE A 543 14.14 9.27 7.00
C PHE A 543 15.24 10.10 6.32
N LEU A 544 15.38 11.39 6.66
CA LEU A 544 16.46 12.24 6.15
C LEU A 544 17.86 11.73 6.51
N LYS A 545 18.03 11.03 7.65
CA LYS A 545 19.28 10.34 8.00
C LYS A 545 19.57 9.14 7.10
N SER A 546 18.57 8.31 6.81
CA SER A 546 18.75 7.13 5.93
C SER A 546 19.20 7.49 4.50
N VAL A 547 18.88 8.70 4.03
CA VAL A 547 19.26 9.21 2.69
C VAL A 547 20.35 10.29 2.73
N ALA A 548 21.15 10.34 3.80
CA ALA A 548 22.13 11.41 4.04
C ALA A 548 23.16 11.60 2.91
N GLU A 549 23.56 10.53 2.23
CA GLU A 549 24.54 10.56 1.14
C GLU A 549 23.96 11.13 -0.17
N HIS A 550 22.64 11.29 -0.28
CA HIS A 550 22.01 11.76 -1.51
C HIS A 550 22.11 13.27 -1.70
N LYS A 551 22.43 13.70 -2.94
CA LYS A 551 22.72 15.10 -3.27
C LYS A 551 21.56 16.07 -3.03
N GLN A 552 20.31 15.59 -3.05
CA GLN A 552 19.10 16.42 -2.85
C GLN A 552 18.75 16.61 -1.35
N THR A 553 19.26 15.76 -0.47
CA THR A 553 18.91 15.73 0.97
C THR A 553 19.08 17.08 1.69
N PRO A 554 20.15 17.87 1.46
CA PRO A 554 20.29 19.19 2.07
C PRO A 554 19.18 20.19 1.69
N GLY A 555 18.60 20.08 0.49
CA GLY A 555 17.50 20.93 0.06
C GLY A 555 16.18 20.60 0.78
N LEU A 556 15.93 19.30 1.00
CA LEU A 556 14.70 18.81 1.64
C LEU A 556 14.54 19.28 3.08
N PHE A 557 15.63 19.41 3.85
CA PHE A 557 15.59 19.98 5.22
C PHE A 557 14.89 21.34 5.29
N ARG A 558 15.13 22.21 4.29
CA ARG A 558 14.52 23.54 4.22
C ARG A 558 13.04 23.47 3.85
N VAL A 559 12.68 22.65 2.86
CA VAL A 559 11.29 22.58 2.34
C VAL A 559 10.36 21.84 3.31
N LEU A 560 10.87 20.83 4.02
CA LEU A 560 10.11 20.07 5.01
C LEU A 560 9.94 20.77 6.37
N GLY A 561 10.66 21.89 6.59
CA GLY A 561 10.59 22.67 7.83
C GLY A 561 11.46 22.15 8.98
N LEU A 562 12.57 21.50 8.67
CA LEU A 562 13.50 20.87 9.62
C LEU A 562 14.88 21.55 9.69
N THR A 563 14.98 22.81 9.24
CA THR A 563 16.22 23.61 9.22
C THR A 563 16.92 23.67 10.59
N GLU A 564 16.16 23.68 11.69
CA GLU A 564 16.68 23.71 13.07
C GLU A 564 17.39 22.41 13.47
N ASN A 565 17.09 21.29 12.80
CA ASN A 565 17.68 19.98 13.09
C ASN A 565 18.98 19.74 12.30
N ILE A 566 19.35 20.62 11.35
CA ILE A 566 20.58 20.50 10.54
C ILE A 566 21.86 20.38 11.39
N PRO A 567 22.07 21.15 12.49
CA PRO A 567 23.26 20.99 13.32
C PRO A 567 23.35 19.59 13.97
N GLY A 568 22.22 19.04 14.42
CA GLY A 568 22.15 17.68 14.97
C GLY A 568 22.37 16.59 13.92
N PHE A 569 21.92 16.83 12.68
CA PHE A 569 22.21 15.97 11.53
C PHE A 569 23.70 15.94 11.21
N ILE A 570 24.34 17.12 11.08
CA ILE A 570 25.79 17.23 10.84
C ILE A 570 26.57 16.54 11.95
N GLN A 571 26.20 16.72 13.22
CA GLN A 571 26.85 16.04 14.34
C GLN A 571 26.66 14.51 14.29
N THR A 572 25.53 14.02 13.79
CA THR A 572 25.31 12.58 13.58
C THR A 572 26.29 12.04 12.53
N LEU A 573 26.38 12.68 11.36
CA LEU A 573 27.29 12.27 10.27
C LEU A 573 28.78 12.37 10.62
N ILE A 574 29.15 13.27 11.53
CA ILE A 574 30.52 13.38 12.05
C ILE A 574 30.84 12.21 12.99
N ASN A 575 29.85 11.71 13.74
CA ASN A 575 30.01 10.63 14.72
C ASN A 575 29.88 9.23 14.11
N GLU A 576 29.40 9.12 12.87
CA GLU A 576 29.24 7.85 12.12
C GLU A 576 30.45 7.53 11.22
N LYS A 577 31.57 8.25 11.41
CA LYS A 577 32.90 7.97 10.84
C LYS A 577 33.88 7.44 11.89
#